data_AF-A0A524D7E8-F1
#
_entry.id   AF-A0A524D7E8-F1
#
_cell.length_a   1.000
_cell.length_b   1.000
_cell.length_c   1.000
_cell.angle_alpha   90.00
_cell.angle_beta   90.00
_cell.angle_gamma   90.00
#
_symmetry.space_group_name_H-M   'P 1'
#
loop_
_entity.id
_entity.type
_entity.pdbx_description
1 polymer ?
#
loop_
_entity_poly.entity_id
_entity_poly.type
_entity_poly.pdbx_seq_one_letter_code
_entity_poly.pdbx_strand_id
1 'polypeptide(L)'
;MGSEEMNREIERAIVRSFGWAVIEFEAALFQKFLVVSGPTSLMTEDMFRRRLKDMEAKGYLTPVEFQGKRAWKRLIIESEMDEPELTADEVKAFLEKAKAMERVRPEKKTGDGLVSESRALATQILRSVEKAIRPSPKRVGTPSMIDHIEGMRHALAESREGFLEYVRKNLPRLYTQMGKLLDDNGEEMLLLSLRVIESGHRTYPPQ
;
A
#
# COMPACT_ATOMS: atom_id res chain seq x y z
N MET A 1 -4.45 -15.77 -6.30
CA MET A 1 -4.78 -15.44 -4.89
C MET A 1 -5.93 -14.45 -4.93
N GLY A 2 -7.07 -14.84 -4.36
CA GLY A 2 -8.30 -14.05 -4.43
C GLY A 2 -8.22 -12.77 -3.60
N SER A 3 -8.99 -11.74 -3.94
CA SER A 3 -9.04 -10.49 -3.15
C SER A 3 -9.44 -10.72 -1.70
N GLU A 4 -10.20 -11.79 -1.41
CA GLU A 4 -10.60 -12.19 -0.06
C GLU A 4 -9.43 -12.72 0.78
N GLU A 5 -8.51 -13.46 0.16
CA GLU A 5 -7.34 -14.05 0.82
C GLU A 5 -6.37 -12.95 1.28
N MET A 6 -6.17 -11.94 0.42
CA MET A 6 -5.39 -10.75 0.74
C MET A 6 -6.05 -9.91 1.85
N ASN A 7 -7.38 -9.81 1.87
CA ASN A 7 -8.09 -9.12 2.95
C ASN A 7 -7.92 -9.83 4.29
N ARG A 8 -7.98 -11.17 4.31
CA ARG A 8 -7.73 -11.96 5.52
C ARG A 8 -6.29 -11.82 5.99
N GLU A 9 -5.31 -11.76 5.09
CA GLU A 9 -3.91 -11.52 5.44
C GLU A 9 -3.71 -10.14 6.08
N ILE A 10 -4.34 -9.11 5.52
CA ILE A 10 -4.36 -7.75 6.10
C ILE A 10 -4.94 -7.78 7.51
N GLU A 11 -6.10 -8.39 7.69
CA GLU A 11 -6.78 -8.44 8.99
C GLU A 11 -5.91 -9.17 10.02
N ARG A 12 -5.28 -10.29 9.64
CA ARG A 12 -4.31 -11.00 10.49
C ARG A 12 -3.11 -10.13 10.83
N ALA A 13 -2.57 -9.41 9.86
CA ALA A 13 -1.46 -8.49 10.11
C ALA A 13 -1.86 -7.35 11.08
N ILE A 14 -3.07 -6.81 10.99
CA ILE A 14 -3.60 -5.82 11.93
C ILE A 14 -3.66 -6.42 13.34
N VAL A 15 -4.20 -7.63 13.49
CA VAL A 15 -4.28 -8.33 14.79
C VAL A 15 -2.88 -8.61 15.37
N ARG A 16 -1.91 -9.03 14.54
CA ARG A 16 -0.51 -9.21 14.94
C ARG A 16 0.15 -7.92 15.40
N SER A 17 -0.26 -6.78 14.85
CA SER A 17 0.33 -5.47 15.16
C SER A 17 0.03 -4.98 16.58
N PHE A 18 -0.99 -5.55 17.23
CA PHE A 18 -1.19 -5.35 18.67
C PHE A 18 -0.06 -5.95 19.51
N GLY A 19 0.61 -7.01 19.02
CA GLY A 19 1.55 -7.80 19.79
C GLY A 19 0.91 -8.33 21.08
N TRP A 20 1.48 -7.97 22.22
CA TRP A 20 0.98 -8.31 23.56
C TRP A 20 -0.05 -7.32 24.09
N ALA A 21 -0.27 -6.18 23.43
CA ALA A 21 -1.17 -5.14 23.91
C ALA A 21 -2.64 -5.50 23.63
N VAL A 22 -3.52 -5.24 24.60
CA VAL A 22 -4.98 -5.39 24.45
C VAL A 22 -5.59 -4.14 23.81
N ILE A 23 -5.02 -2.97 24.07
CA ILE A 23 -5.45 -1.67 23.54
C ILE A 23 -4.26 -1.02 22.87
N GLU A 24 -4.48 -0.44 21.69
CA GLU A 24 -3.49 0.40 21.04
C GLU A 24 -4.06 1.67 20.41
N PHE A 25 -3.27 2.74 20.42
CA PHE A 25 -3.62 3.98 19.73
C PHE A 25 -3.64 3.77 18.22
N GLU A 26 -4.59 4.36 17.51
CA GLU A 26 -4.75 4.16 16.05
C GLU A 26 -3.46 4.46 15.28
N ALA A 27 -2.79 5.58 15.60
CA ALA A 27 -1.54 5.96 14.96
C ALA A 27 -0.39 4.98 15.27
N ALA A 28 -0.29 4.51 16.51
CA ALA A 28 0.74 3.53 16.90
C ALA A 28 0.48 2.17 16.25
N LEU A 29 -0.78 1.74 16.22
CA LEU A 29 -1.20 0.50 15.60
C LEU A 29 -0.95 0.52 14.08
N PHE A 30 -1.18 1.66 13.42
CA PHE A 30 -0.87 1.83 12.00
C PHE A 30 0.64 1.70 11.74
N GLN A 31 1.49 2.36 12.54
CA GLN A 31 2.94 2.24 12.40
C GLN A 31 3.42 0.80 12.62
N LYS A 32 2.90 0.11 13.65
CA LYS A 32 3.20 -1.31 13.88
C LYS A 32 2.72 -2.19 12.74
N PHE A 33 1.55 -1.90 12.18
CA PHE A 33 1.03 -2.58 11.00
C PHE A 33 1.96 -2.45 9.81
N LEU A 34 2.49 -1.27 9.52
CA LEU A 34 3.45 -1.10 8.42
C LEU A 34 4.73 -1.92 8.63
N VAL A 35 5.15 -2.10 9.88
CA VAL A 35 6.31 -2.95 10.21
C VAL A 35 5.98 -4.45 10.06
N VAL A 36 4.80 -4.87 10.52
CA VAL A 36 4.39 -6.28 10.58
C VAL A 36 3.89 -6.82 9.23
N SER A 37 3.16 -6.01 8.47
CA SER A 37 2.62 -6.39 7.17
C SER A 37 3.65 -6.34 6.04
N GLY A 38 4.85 -5.81 6.29
CA GLY A 38 5.96 -5.81 5.34
C GLY A 38 5.60 -5.21 3.97
N PRO A 39 6.37 -5.53 2.90
CA PRO A 39 6.17 -4.96 1.56
C PRO A 39 4.89 -5.46 0.84
N THR A 40 4.09 -6.33 1.44
CA THR A 40 2.90 -6.94 0.80
C THR A 40 1.62 -6.14 1.02
N SER A 41 1.60 -5.15 1.93
CA SER A 41 0.41 -4.32 2.16
C SER A 41 0.72 -2.82 2.07
N LEU A 42 0.64 -2.26 0.86
CA LEU A 42 0.65 -0.81 0.67
C LEU A 42 -0.72 -0.26 1.08
N MET A 43 -0.81 0.21 2.33
CA MET A 43 -2.03 0.74 2.92
C MET A 43 -1.80 2.17 3.41
N THR A 44 -2.64 3.11 2.97
CA THR A 44 -2.65 4.46 3.55
C THR A 44 -3.33 4.45 4.92
N GLU A 45 -3.10 5.49 5.72
CA GLU A 45 -3.75 5.62 7.03
C GLU A 45 -5.28 5.62 6.91
N ASP A 46 -5.83 6.22 5.85
CA ASP A 46 -7.28 6.21 5.60
C ASP A 46 -7.79 4.82 5.21
N MET A 47 -7.04 4.07 4.41
CA MET A 47 -7.39 2.68 4.10
C MET A 47 -7.33 1.82 5.35
N PHE A 48 -6.32 2.01 6.19
CA PHE A 48 -6.17 1.33 7.46
C PHE A 48 -7.34 1.65 8.40
N ARG A 49 -7.72 2.92 8.50
CA ARG A 49 -8.90 3.35 9.27
C ARG A 49 -10.20 2.73 8.75
N ARG A 50 -10.36 2.57 7.43
CA ARG A 50 -11.50 1.84 6.86
C ARG A 50 -11.45 0.36 7.26
N ARG A 51 -10.28 -0.28 7.21
CA ARG A 51 -10.10 -1.66 7.64
C ARG A 51 -10.41 -1.89 9.11
N LEU A 52 -10.02 -0.96 9.98
CA LEU A 52 -10.38 -1.04 11.40
C LEU A 52 -11.90 -0.99 11.60
N LYS A 53 -12.63 -0.18 10.82
CA LYS A 53 -14.10 -0.16 10.83
C LYS A 53 -14.72 -1.44 10.27
N ASP A 54 -14.14 -2.01 9.22
CA ASP A 54 -14.59 -3.30 8.69
C ASP A 54 -14.40 -4.41 9.74
N MET A 55 -13.26 -4.42 10.42
CA MET A 55 -12.94 -5.34 11.51
C MET A 55 -13.80 -5.12 12.75
N GLU A 56 -14.22 -3.88 13.03
CA GLU A 56 -15.22 -3.56 14.05
C GLU A 56 -16.56 -4.20 13.73
N ALA A 57 -17.04 -4.05 12.49
CA ALA A 57 -18.29 -4.64 12.04
C ALA A 57 -18.26 -6.18 12.10
N LYS A 58 -17.07 -6.79 11.95
CA LYS A 58 -16.83 -8.23 12.11
C LYS A 58 -16.69 -8.67 13.58
N GLY A 59 -16.62 -7.74 14.52
CA GLY A 59 -16.45 -8.02 15.95
C GLY A 59 -15.02 -8.36 16.37
N TYR A 60 -14.01 -8.08 15.54
CA TYR A 60 -12.61 -8.38 15.84
C TYR A 60 -11.96 -7.32 16.74
N LEU A 61 -12.38 -6.08 16.57
CA LEU A 61 -11.89 -4.91 17.30
C LEU A 61 -13.08 -4.08 17.80
N THR A 62 -12.85 -3.26 18.81
CA THR A 62 -13.79 -2.20 19.20
C THR A 62 -13.05 -0.87 19.36
N PRO A 63 -13.60 0.25 18.86
CA PRO A 63 -13.02 1.55 19.13
C PRO A 63 -13.14 1.86 20.61
N VAL A 64 -12.11 2.50 21.16
CA VAL A 64 -12.08 3.01 22.54
C VAL A 64 -11.42 4.37 22.54
N GLU A 65 -11.81 5.22 23.49
CA GLU A 65 -11.13 6.48 23.73
C GLU A 65 -10.24 6.34 24.96
N PHE A 66 -8.96 6.66 24.81
CA PHE A 66 -8.00 6.61 25.91
C PHE A 66 -7.24 7.93 25.96
N GLN A 67 -7.35 8.66 27.07
CA GLN A 67 -6.72 9.98 27.26
C GLN A 67 -7.06 10.99 26.13
N GLY A 68 -8.31 11.02 25.67
CA GLY A 68 -8.75 11.94 24.61
C GLY A 68 -8.25 11.57 23.20
N LYS A 69 -7.65 10.39 23.04
CA LYS A 69 -7.12 9.90 21.76
C LYS A 69 -7.85 8.64 21.33
N ARG A 70 -8.01 8.49 20.01
CA ARG A 70 -8.61 7.30 19.40
C ARG A 70 -7.67 6.11 19.54
N ALA A 71 -8.21 5.04 20.10
CA ALA A 71 -7.55 3.77 20.28
C ALA A 71 -8.50 2.63 19.88
N TRP A 72 -7.93 1.44 19.75
CA TRP A 72 -8.62 0.23 19.36
C TRP A 72 -8.32 -0.84 20.38
N LYS A 73 -9.34 -1.57 20.81
CA LYS A 73 -9.20 -2.73 21.69
C LYS A 73 -9.39 -3.99 20.87
N ARG A 74 -8.47 -4.94 21.02
CA ARG A 74 -8.56 -6.26 20.40
C ARG A 74 -9.56 -7.14 21.15
N LEU A 75 -10.47 -7.80 20.42
CA LEU A 75 -11.49 -8.69 20.97
C LEU A 75 -11.22 -10.18 20.70
N ILE A 76 -10.35 -10.49 19.74
CA ILE A 76 -10.03 -11.87 19.32
C ILE A 76 -8.52 -12.13 19.32
N ILE A 77 -8.11 -13.40 19.36
CA ILE A 77 -6.71 -13.82 19.21
C ILE A 77 -6.45 -14.26 17.76
N GLU A 78 -5.23 -14.12 17.23
CA GLU A 78 -4.89 -14.47 15.83
C GLU A 78 -5.34 -15.89 15.44
N SER A 79 -5.26 -16.84 16.38
CA SER A 79 -5.69 -18.24 16.21
C SER A 79 -7.21 -18.41 16.01
N GLU A 80 -8.01 -17.41 16.34
CA GLU A 80 -9.48 -17.40 16.19
C GLU A 80 -9.93 -16.70 14.90
N MET A 81 -8.99 -16.19 14.09
CA MET A 81 -9.25 -15.55 12.80
C MET A 81 -9.36 -16.53 11.64
N ASP A 82 -8.88 -17.76 11.83
CA ASP A 82 -9.18 -18.84 10.91
C ASP A 82 -10.64 -19.24 11.17
N GLU A 83 -11.53 -18.93 10.21
CA GLU A 83 -12.87 -19.49 10.22
C GLU A 83 -12.72 -21.02 10.35
N PRO A 84 -13.33 -21.67 11.36
CA PRO A 84 -13.55 -23.11 11.24
C PRO A 84 -14.25 -23.33 9.90
N GLU A 85 -13.87 -24.38 9.16
CA GLU A 85 -14.55 -24.77 7.93
C GLU A 85 -16.04 -24.98 8.26
N LEU A 86 -16.83 -23.91 8.14
CA LEU A 86 -18.25 -23.94 8.41
C LEU A 86 -18.84 -24.89 7.40
N THR A 87 -19.45 -25.94 7.90
CA THR A 87 -20.03 -26.98 7.06
C THR A 87 -21.15 -26.35 6.21
N ALA A 88 -21.44 -26.93 5.05
CA ALA A 88 -22.45 -26.40 4.12
C ALA A 88 -23.81 -26.12 4.78
N ASP A 89 -24.11 -26.80 5.88
CA ASP A 89 -25.31 -26.62 6.69
C ASP A 89 -25.33 -25.32 7.51
N GLU A 90 -24.18 -24.84 7.98
CA GLU A 90 -24.04 -23.58 8.74
C GLU A 90 -24.10 -22.36 7.83
N VAL A 91 -23.53 -22.47 6.62
CA VAL A 91 -23.62 -21.45 5.56
C VAL A 91 -25.08 -21.29 5.09
N LYS A 92 -25.83 -22.39 5.00
CA LYS A 92 -27.26 -22.37 4.65
C LYS A 92 -28.09 -21.66 5.73
N ALA A 93 -27.81 -21.92 7.01
CA ALA A 93 -28.47 -21.24 8.12
C ALA A 93 -28.16 -19.73 8.18
N PHE A 94 -26.94 -19.33 7.82
CA PHE A 94 -26.54 -17.92 7.76
C PHE A 94 -27.16 -17.18 6.58
N LEU A 95 -27.25 -17.82 5.40
CA LEU A 95 -27.91 -17.28 4.20
C LEU A 95 -29.42 -17.07 4.39
N GLU A 96 -30.10 -17.95 5.12
CA GLU A 96 -31.51 -17.74 5.48
C GLU A 96 -31.68 -16.56 6.44
N LYS A 97 -30.73 -16.36 7.37
CA LYS A 97 -30.72 -15.24 8.31
C LYS A 97 -30.42 -13.90 7.62
N ALA A 98 -29.53 -13.90 6.61
CA ALA A 98 -29.18 -12.73 5.81
C ALA A 98 -30.28 -12.32 4.82
N LYS A 99 -30.98 -13.29 4.19
CA LYS A 99 -32.15 -13.02 3.33
C LYS A 99 -33.30 -12.34 4.09
N ALA A 100 -33.38 -12.51 5.40
CA ALA A 100 -34.34 -11.80 6.25
C ALA A 100 -33.97 -10.32 6.50
N MET A 101 -32.70 -9.94 6.32
CA MET A 101 -32.20 -8.58 6.54
C MET A 101 -32.01 -7.77 5.25
N GLU A 102 -31.99 -8.41 4.08
CA GLU A 102 -31.64 -7.80 2.79
C GLU A 102 -32.83 -7.16 2.06
N ARG A 103 -33.62 -6.35 2.77
CA ARG A 103 -34.45 -5.32 2.13
C ARG A 103 -33.84 -3.97 2.51
N VAL A 104 -33.30 -3.26 1.51
CA VAL A 104 -32.79 -1.87 1.53
C VAL A 104 -31.26 -1.72 1.59
N ARG A 105 -30.57 -1.79 0.43
CA ARG A 105 -29.76 -0.69 -0.18
C ARG A 105 -28.93 -1.16 -1.40
N PRO A 106 -28.64 -0.25 -2.37
CA PRO A 106 -27.91 -0.57 -3.60
C PRO A 106 -26.39 -0.32 -3.51
N GLU A 107 -25.65 -1.03 -4.36
CA GLU A 107 -24.19 -1.05 -4.54
C GLU A 107 -23.56 0.29 -4.98
N LYS A 108 -22.30 0.55 -4.57
CA LYS A 108 -21.43 1.61 -5.12
C LYS A 108 -20.08 1.04 -5.59
N LYS A 109 -19.69 1.45 -6.81
CA LYS A 109 -18.51 1.02 -7.58
C LYS A 109 -17.17 1.48 -6.98
N THR A 110 -16.14 0.69 -7.24
CA THR A 110 -14.85 0.49 -6.55
C THR A 110 -13.66 1.35 -7.03
N GLY A 111 -12.67 1.55 -6.14
CA GLY A 111 -11.42 2.30 -6.34
C GLY A 111 -10.25 1.51 -6.94
N ASP A 112 -10.49 0.73 -7.99
CA ASP A 112 -9.49 -0.13 -8.65
C ASP A 112 -8.61 0.64 -9.69
N GLY A 113 -8.99 1.86 -10.06
CA GLY A 113 -8.32 2.65 -11.12
C GLY A 113 -6.92 3.13 -10.74
N LEU A 114 -6.76 3.73 -9.55
CA LEU A 114 -5.52 4.41 -9.13
C LEU A 114 -4.30 3.48 -8.99
N VAL A 115 -4.50 2.24 -8.56
CA VAL A 115 -3.38 1.28 -8.40
C VAL A 115 -2.89 0.78 -9.77
N SER A 116 -3.80 0.60 -10.72
CA SER A 116 -3.46 0.20 -12.09
C SER A 116 -2.69 1.30 -12.83
N GLU A 117 -3.10 2.56 -12.64
CA GLU A 117 -2.46 3.74 -13.22
C GLU A 117 -1.04 3.92 -12.65
N SER A 118 -0.84 3.71 -11.34
CA SER A 118 0.47 3.80 -10.69
C SER A 118 1.51 2.82 -11.24
N ARG A 119 1.10 1.58 -11.51
CA ARG A 119 1.94 0.52 -12.05
C ARG A 119 2.27 0.74 -13.52
N ALA A 120 1.30 1.24 -14.29
CA ALA A 120 1.52 1.61 -15.69
C ALA A 120 2.55 2.74 -15.80
N LEU A 121 2.39 3.79 -14.98
CA LEU A 121 3.31 4.93 -14.93
C LEU A 121 4.72 4.51 -14.45
N ALA A 122 4.81 3.65 -13.43
CA ALA A 122 6.08 3.09 -12.96
C ALA A 122 6.83 2.33 -14.07
N THR A 123 6.11 1.52 -14.86
CA THR A 123 6.68 0.79 -16.00
C THR A 123 7.19 1.75 -17.08
N GLN A 124 6.47 2.84 -17.33
CA GLN A 124 6.86 3.85 -18.30
C GLN A 124 8.12 4.62 -17.86
N ILE A 125 8.21 4.98 -16.58
CA ILE A 125 9.38 5.66 -15.99
C ILE A 125 10.60 4.75 -16.08
N LEU A 126 10.50 3.49 -15.66
CA LEU A 126 11.58 2.50 -15.75
C LEU A 126 12.15 2.39 -17.16
N ARG A 127 11.30 2.18 -18.17
CA ARG A 127 11.74 2.07 -19.57
C ARG A 127 12.40 3.35 -20.08
N SER A 128 11.99 4.51 -19.58
CA SER A 128 12.54 5.80 -19.99
C SER A 128 13.91 6.04 -19.38
N VAL A 129 14.06 5.72 -18.09
CA VAL A 129 15.34 5.77 -17.37
C VAL A 129 16.35 4.78 -17.95
N GLU A 130 15.93 3.54 -18.20
CA GLU A 130 16.76 2.50 -18.81
C GLU A 130 17.27 2.90 -20.20
N LYS A 131 16.43 3.54 -21.03
CA LYS A 131 16.85 4.06 -22.34
C LYS A 131 17.78 5.28 -22.26
N ALA A 132 17.66 6.07 -21.19
CA ALA A 132 18.47 7.27 -20.99
C ALA A 132 19.86 6.93 -20.44
N ILE A 133 19.97 5.89 -19.61
CA ILE A 133 21.22 5.33 -19.12
C ILE A 133 21.83 4.52 -20.27
N ARG A 134 22.81 5.09 -20.98
CA ARG A 134 23.52 4.35 -22.04
C ARG A 134 24.15 3.08 -21.45
N PRO A 135 24.21 1.98 -22.22
CA PRO A 135 25.09 0.85 -21.89
C PRO A 135 26.54 1.29 -22.13
N SER A 136 27.10 2.08 -21.22
CA SER A 136 28.54 2.28 -21.17
C SER A 136 29.16 1.14 -20.35
N PRO A 137 30.33 0.61 -20.75
CA PRO A 137 31.04 -0.35 -19.91
C PRO A 137 31.19 0.25 -18.52
N LYS A 138 30.69 -0.48 -17.49
CA LYS A 138 30.61 -0.03 -16.09
C LYS A 138 31.96 0.56 -15.67
N ARG A 139 32.09 1.89 -15.72
CA ARG A 139 33.20 2.58 -15.07
C ARG A 139 32.86 2.60 -13.59
N VAL A 140 33.78 2.11 -12.77
CA VAL A 140 33.66 2.14 -11.31
C VAL A 140 33.29 3.56 -10.89
N GLY A 141 32.10 3.74 -10.30
CA GLY A 141 31.58 5.05 -9.88
C GLY A 141 30.45 5.66 -10.75
N THR A 142 29.92 4.97 -11.76
CA THR A 142 28.67 5.42 -12.43
C THR A 142 27.46 5.02 -11.61
N PRO A 143 26.53 5.96 -11.28
CA PRO A 143 25.32 5.64 -10.54
C PRO A 143 24.48 4.61 -11.30
N SER A 144 23.95 3.64 -10.57
CA SER A 144 23.05 2.64 -11.12
C SER A 144 21.67 3.26 -11.42
N MET A 145 20.86 2.53 -12.17
CA MET A 145 19.46 2.91 -12.42
C MET A 145 18.69 3.14 -11.11
N ILE A 146 18.96 2.33 -10.09
CA ILE A 146 18.29 2.44 -8.79
C ILE A 146 18.73 3.71 -8.06
N ASP A 147 20.01 4.06 -8.11
CA ASP A 147 20.50 5.30 -7.50
C ASP A 147 19.86 6.54 -8.14
N HIS A 148 19.54 6.46 -9.44
CA HIS A 148 18.79 7.51 -10.13
C HIS A 148 17.31 7.55 -9.74
N ILE A 149 16.66 6.40 -9.56
CA ILE A 149 15.27 6.33 -9.08
C ILE A 149 15.16 6.86 -7.65
N GLU A 150 16.07 6.44 -6.76
CA GLU A 150 16.13 6.90 -5.37
C GLU A 150 16.41 8.39 -5.29
N GLY A 151 17.39 8.88 -6.07
CA GLY A 151 17.70 10.31 -6.15
C GLY A 151 16.53 11.15 -6.66
N MET A 152 15.81 10.67 -7.69
CA MET A 152 14.59 11.33 -8.18
C MET A 152 13.48 11.36 -7.13
N ARG A 153 13.26 10.26 -6.41
CA ARG A 153 12.24 10.21 -5.35
C ARG A 153 12.59 11.15 -4.20
N HIS A 154 13.83 11.14 -3.74
CA HIS A 154 14.29 12.04 -2.69
C HIS A 154 14.11 13.51 -3.09
N ALA A 155 14.55 13.86 -4.30
CA ALA A 155 14.40 15.21 -4.83
C ALA A 155 12.93 15.63 -4.95
N LEU A 156 12.04 14.73 -5.40
CA LEU A 156 10.61 15.00 -5.53
C LEU A 156 9.87 15.07 -4.20
N ALA A 157 10.31 14.31 -3.20
CA ALA A 157 9.76 14.35 -1.85
C ALA A 157 10.12 15.67 -1.14
N GLU A 158 11.22 16.31 -1.52
CA GLU A 158 11.62 17.62 -1.03
C GLU A 158 10.89 18.75 -1.76
N SER A 159 10.88 18.73 -3.09
CA SER A 159 10.14 19.71 -3.91
C SER A 159 10.03 19.31 -5.38
N ARG A 160 9.00 19.83 -6.04
CA ARG A 160 8.83 19.77 -7.49
C ARG A 160 10.04 20.31 -8.25
N GLU A 161 10.55 21.46 -7.84
CA GLU A 161 11.72 22.11 -8.44
C GLU A 161 12.99 21.27 -8.24
N GLY A 162 13.18 20.71 -7.03
CA GLY A 162 14.29 19.82 -6.72
C GLY A 162 14.33 18.58 -7.61
N PHE A 163 13.17 17.97 -7.88
CA PHE A 163 13.06 16.87 -8.84
C PHE A 163 13.51 17.27 -10.25
N LEU A 164 12.99 18.39 -10.76
CA LEU A 164 13.34 18.85 -12.11
C LEU A 164 14.82 19.23 -12.22
N GLU A 165 15.40 19.80 -11.17
CA GLU A 165 16.83 20.08 -11.09
C GLU A 165 17.66 18.79 -11.10
N TYR A 166 17.26 17.79 -10.30
CA TYR A 166 17.90 16.47 -10.29
C TYR A 166 17.87 15.82 -11.68
N VAL A 167 16.71 15.81 -12.34
CA VAL A 167 16.56 15.22 -13.69
C VAL A 167 17.39 16.01 -14.71
N ARG A 168 17.40 17.35 -14.65
CA ARG A 168 18.23 18.17 -15.56
C ARG A 168 19.72 17.86 -15.41
N LYS A 169 20.19 17.67 -14.17
CA LYS A 169 21.61 17.44 -13.85
C LYS A 169 22.07 16.02 -14.18
N ASN A 170 21.25 15.02 -13.87
CA ASN A 170 21.65 13.61 -13.94
C ASN A 170 21.09 12.87 -15.17
N LEU A 171 19.91 13.26 -15.66
CA LEU A 171 19.20 12.61 -16.77
C LEU A 171 18.65 13.67 -17.76
N PRO A 172 19.49 14.56 -18.33
CA PRO A 172 19.03 15.72 -19.10
C PRO A 172 18.13 15.36 -20.29
N ARG A 173 18.30 14.16 -20.85
CA ARG A 173 17.47 13.64 -21.96
C ARG A 173 16.02 13.36 -21.56
N LEU A 174 15.77 13.15 -20.27
CA LEU A 174 14.44 12.88 -19.72
C LEU A 174 13.77 14.12 -19.14
N TYR A 175 14.46 15.26 -19.07
CA TYR A 175 13.94 16.48 -18.44
C TYR A 175 12.55 16.87 -18.95
N THR A 176 12.39 17.00 -20.27
CA THR A 176 11.11 17.39 -20.87
C THR A 176 10.03 16.34 -20.66
N GLN A 177 10.40 15.06 -20.72
CA GLN A 177 9.46 13.95 -20.55
C GLN A 177 8.98 13.82 -19.10
N MET A 178 9.89 13.95 -18.13
CA MET A 178 9.59 13.84 -16.71
C MET A 178 8.86 15.08 -16.20
N GLY A 179 9.17 16.27 -16.74
CA GLY A 179 8.38 17.48 -16.48
C GLY A 179 6.94 17.31 -16.95
N LYS A 180 6.75 16.82 -18.18
CA LYS A 180 5.40 16.54 -18.70
C LYS A 180 4.66 15.47 -17.88
N LEU A 181 5.35 14.40 -17.47
CA LEU A 181 4.73 13.37 -16.61
C LEU A 181 4.30 13.94 -15.26
N LEU A 182 5.07 14.87 -14.71
CA LEU A 182 4.77 15.55 -13.46
C LEU A 182 3.59 16.53 -13.61
N ASP A 183 3.49 17.22 -14.74
CA ASP A 183 2.36 18.08 -15.10
C ASP A 183 1.06 17.27 -15.29
N ASP A 184 1.14 16.17 -16.04
CA ASP A 184 -0.03 15.39 -16.46
C ASP A 184 -0.62 14.53 -15.33
N ASN A 185 0.21 14.08 -14.36
CA ASN A 185 -0.20 13.10 -13.35
C ASN A 185 -0.13 13.62 -11.90
N GLY A 186 0.57 14.74 -11.66
CA GLY A 186 0.79 15.28 -10.33
C GLY A 186 1.92 14.61 -9.53
N GLU A 187 2.38 15.33 -8.51
CA GLU A 187 3.55 14.97 -7.69
C GLU A 187 3.33 13.67 -6.90
N GLU A 188 2.16 13.50 -6.29
CA GLU A 188 1.81 12.31 -5.50
C GLU A 188 1.83 11.03 -6.35
N MET A 189 1.35 11.13 -7.59
CA MET A 189 1.26 10.01 -8.51
C MET A 189 2.65 9.57 -8.96
N LEU A 190 3.52 10.54 -9.28
CA LEU A 190 4.89 10.28 -9.71
C LEU A 190 5.75 9.74 -8.55
N LEU A 191 5.56 10.25 -7.32
CA LEU A 191 6.17 9.72 -6.10
C LEU A 191 5.77 8.27 -5.84
N LEU A 192 4.47 7.96 -5.97
CA LEU A 192 3.97 6.60 -5.80
C LEU A 192 4.61 5.65 -6.82
N SER A 193 4.70 6.07 -8.08
CA SER A 193 5.33 5.27 -9.14
C SER A 193 6.83 5.07 -8.94
N LEU A 194 7.57 6.10 -8.49
CA LEU A 194 8.99 5.94 -8.14
C LEU A 194 9.18 4.97 -6.97
N ARG A 195 8.32 5.03 -5.96
CA ARG A 195 8.34 4.10 -4.82
C ARG A 195 8.01 2.67 -5.24
N VAL A 196 7.08 2.46 -6.17
CA VAL A 196 6.79 1.14 -6.76
C VAL A 196 8.05 0.57 -7.41
N ILE A 197 8.82 1.39 -8.14
CA ILE A 197 10.07 0.95 -8.79
C ILE A 197 11.14 0.55 -7.77
N GLU A 198 11.34 1.35 -6.72
CA GLU A 198 12.28 1.02 -5.62
C GLU A 198 11.93 -0.32 -4.97
N SER A 199 10.64 -0.53 -4.67
CA SER A 199 10.16 -1.74 -4.01
C SER A 199 10.30 -2.99 -4.88
N GLY A 200 10.13 -2.87 -6.20
CA GLY A 200 10.29 -3.98 -7.16
C GLY A 200 11.76 -4.40 -7.40
N HIS A 201 12.73 -3.53 -7.08
CA HIS A 201 14.15 -3.84 -7.22
C HIS A 201 14.83 -4.26 -5.90
N ARG A 202 14.22 -4.02 -4.73
CA ARG A 202 14.71 -4.48 -3.42
C ARG A 202 14.35 -5.93 -3.09
N THR A 203 13.56 -6.61 -3.92
CA THR A 203 13.40 -8.08 -3.88
C THR A 203 14.67 -8.77 -4.40
N TYR A 204 15.52 -9.24 -3.47
CA TYR A 204 16.74 -10.04 -3.70
C TYR A 204 16.47 -11.54 -3.42
N PRO A 205 17.13 -12.54 -4.06
CA PRO A 205 18.25 -12.45 -5.02
C PRO A 205 17.88 -12.82 -6.48
N PRO A 206 18.77 -12.47 -7.45
CA PRO A 206 18.81 -13.09 -8.78
C PRO A 206 19.36 -14.52 -8.72
N GLN A 207 18.83 -15.42 -9.56
CA GLN A 207 19.41 -16.73 -9.87
C GLN A 207 20.46 -16.61 -10.97
#